data_AF-A0A1N6V736-F1
#
_entry.id   AF-A0A1N6V736-F1
#
_cell.length_a   1.000
_cell.length_b   1.000
_cell.length_c   1.000
_cell.angle_alpha   90.00
_cell.angle_beta   90.00
_cell.angle_gamma   90.00
#
_symmetry.space_group_name_H-M   'P 1'
#
loop_
_entity.id
_entity.type
_entity.pdbx_description
1 polymer ?
#
loop_
_entity_poly.entity_id
_entity_poly.type
_entity_poly.pdbx_seq_one_letter_code
_entity_poly.pdbx_strand_id
1 'polypeptide(L)' 'MYEPLVEIGAVLLYALGSVLLTALGLLAEYDGLQTAASGDSITAIWLGVMGAVALIAGVMLARDKVLRRVLA' A
#
# COMPACT_ATOMS: atom_id res chain seq x y z
N MET A 1 -19.01 -23.37 11.74
CA MET A 1 -18.71 -22.77 13.08
C MET A 1 -17.35 -22.06 13.12
N TYR A 2 -16.45 -22.30 12.15
CA TYR A 2 -15.17 -21.58 11.98
C TYR A 2 -15.21 -20.49 10.89
N GLU A 3 -16.26 -20.40 10.08
CA GLU A 3 -16.43 -19.33 9.09
C GLU A 3 -16.14 -17.91 9.60
N PRO A 4 -16.68 -17.46 10.75
CA PRO A 4 -16.44 -16.08 11.20
C PRO A 4 -14.97 -15.81 11.56
N LEU A 5 -14.24 -16.81 12.06
CA LEU A 5 -12.80 -16.69 12.34
C LEU A 5 -11.98 -16.54 11.06
N VAL A 6 -12.32 -17.31 10.02
CA VAL A 6 -11.66 -17.22 8.71
C VAL A 6 -11.94 -15.87 8.06
N GLU A 7 -13.16 -15.36 8.18
CA GLU A 7 -13.55 -14.07 7.63
C GLU A 7 -12.81 -12.90 8.31
N ILE A 8 -12.75 -12.89 9.64
CA ILE A 8 -12.00 -11.88 10.41
C ILE A 8 -10.51 -11.96 10.06
N GLY A 9 -9.94 -13.17 9.99
CA GLY A 9 -8.54 -13.37 9.59
C GLY A 9 -8.23 -12.79 8.21
N ALA A 10 -9.13 -12.99 7.24
CA ALA A 10 -8.99 -12.42 5.90
C ALA A 10 -9.03 -10.88 5.91
N VAL A 11 -9.96 -10.28 6.67
CA VAL A 11 -10.05 -8.81 6.80
C VAL A 11 -8.79 -8.23 7.42
N LEU A 12 -8.26 -8.85 8.49
CA LEU A 12 -7.01 -8.43 9.12
C LEU A 12 -5.82 -8.52 8.16
N LEU A 13 -5.74 -9.58 7.36
CA LEU A 13 -4.69 -9.73 6.37
C LEU A 13 -4.74 -8.63 5.30
N TYR A 14 -5.94 -8.29 4.81
CA TYR A 14 -6.10 -7.20 3.86
C TYR A 14 -5.80 -5.82 4.47
N ALA A 15 -6.18 -5.60 5.73
CA ALA A 15 -5.84 -4.38 6.46
C ALA A 15 -4.32 -4.23 6.63
N LEU A 16 -3.65 -5.30 7.05
CA LEU A 16 -2.20 -5.33 7.16
C LEU A 16 -1.52 -5.09 5.81
N GLY A 17 -1.97 -5.78 4.75
CA GLY A 17 -1.44 -5.60 3.40
C GLY A 17 -1.61 -4.17 2.89
N SER A 18 -2.74 -3.53 3.20
CA SER A 18 -2.99 -2.14 2.84
C SER A 18 -2.00 -1.19 3.53
N VAL A 19 -1.82 -1.35 4.85
CA VAL A 19 -0.87 -0.55 5.63
C VAL A 19 0.56 -0.73 5.10
N LEU A 20 0.96 -1.97 4.82
CA LEU A 20 2.30 -2.28 4.30
C LEU A 20 2.52 -1.64 2.93
N LEU A 21 1.57 -1.79 2.00
CA LEU A 21 1.66 -1.17 0.68
C LEU A 21 1.74 0.36 0.77
N THR A 22 0.95 0.98 1.65
CA THR A 22 1.02 2.42 1.87
C THR A 22 2.38 2.83 2.44
N ALA A 23 2.89 2.13 3.45
CA ALA A 23 4.19 2.43 4.05
C ALA A 23 5.33 2.28 3.04
N LEU A 24 5.34 1.20 2.26
CA LEU A 24 6.32 0.98 1.19
C LEU A 24 6.23 2.05 0.10
N GLY A 25 5.02 2.47 -0.26
CA GLY A 25 4.81 3.55 -1.21
C GLY A 25 5.41 4.87 -0.71
N LEU A 26 5.16 5.24 0.55
CA LEU A 26 5.74 6.44 1.15
C LEU A 26 7.28 6.39 1.23
N LEU A 27 7.84 5.23 1.56
CA LEU A 27 9.30 5.05 1.59
C LEU A 27 9.90 5.19 0.18
N ALA A 28 9.27 4.59 -0.83
CA ALA A 28 9.73 4.71 -2.21
C ALA A 28 9.68 6.16 -2.72
N GLU A 29 8.64 6.93 -2.39
CA GLU A 29 8.57 8.35 -2.71
C GLU A 29 9.70 9.15 -2.02
N TYR A 30 9.95 8.87 -0.73
CA TYR A 30 11.02 9.53 0.03
C TYR A 30 12.41 9.24 -0.56
N ASP A 31 12.71 7.99 -0.88
CA ASP A 31 13.96 7.59 -1.50
C ASP A 31 14.08 8.13 -2.93
N GLY A 32 12.96 8.22 -3.66
CA GLY A 32 12.90 8.85 -4.98
C GLY A 32 13.27 10.32 -4.94
N LEU A 33 12.76 11.07 -3.95
CA LEU A 33 13.12 12.47 -3.74
C LEU A 33 14.60 12.66 -3.39
N GLN A 34 15.16 11.79 -2.55
CA GLN A 34 16.60 11.82 -2.24
C GLN A 34 17.45 11.49 -3.46
N THR A 35 17.02 10.53 -4.27
CA THR A 35 17.71 10.11 -5.50
C THR A 35 17.64 11.18 -6.59
N ALA A 36 16.53 11.92 -6.66
CA ALA A 36 16.44 13.11 -7.52
C ALA A 36 17.43 14.19 -7.07
N ALA A 37 17.58 14.41 -5.76
CA ALA A 37 18.52 15.36 -5.19
C ALA A 37 20.00 14.96 -5.41
N SER A 38 20.29 13.66 -5.56
CA SER A 38 21.64 13.18 -5.91
C SER A 38 21.96 13.28 -7.41
N GLY A 39 20.98 13.61 -8.25
CA GLY A 39 21.12 13.81 -9.70
C GLY A 39 20.81 12.58 -10.56
N ASP A 40 20.39 11.46 -9.97
CA ASP A 40 19.93 10.29 -10.74
C ASP A 40 18.43 10.34 -11.01
N SER A 41 18.08 11.05 -12.09
CA SER A 41 16.68 11.26 -12.48
C SER A 41 15.95 9.98 -12.91
N ILE A 42 16.64 8.99 -13.49
CA ILE A 42 15.99 7.78 -14.00
C ILE A 42 15.51 6.93 -12.82
N THR A 43 16.40 6.68 -11.86
CA THR A 43 16.05 5.92 -10.66
C THR A 43 15.00 6.65 -9.82
N ALA A 44 15.10 7.99 -9.70
CA ALA A 44 14.11 8.79 -9.00
C ALA A 44 12.70 8.67 -9.61
N ILE A 45 12.57 8.75 -10.94
CA ILE A 45 11.29 8.59 -11.63
C ILE A 45 10.73 7.19 -11.42
N TRP A 46 11.58 6.16 -11.53
CA TRP A 46 11.17 4.78 -11.29
C TRP A 46 10.63 4.57 -9.88
N LEU A 47 11.34 5.10 -8.87
CA LEU A 47 10.92 5.05 -7.46
C LEU A 47 9.58 5.77 -7.25
N GLY A 48 9.39 6.95 -7.83
CA GLY A 48 8.10 7.65 -7.77
C GLY A 48 6.96 6.89 -8.42
N VAL A 49 7.18 6.27 -9.59
CA VAL A 49 6.15 5.42 -10.23
C VAL A 49 5.78 4.24 -9.34
N MET A 50 6.76 3.54 -8.79
CA MET A 50 6.51 2.40 -7.90
C MET A 50 5.87 2.83 -6.58
N GLY A 51 6.26 3.98 -6.03
CA GLY A 51 5.66 4.60 -4.86
C GLY A 51 4.18 4.87 -5.08
N ALA A 52 3.84 5.59 -6.15
CA ALA A 52 2.45 5.87 -6.53
C ALA A 52 1.63 4.58 -6.73
N VAL A 53 2.17 3.56 -7.41
CA VAL A 53 1.49 2.27 -7.61
C VAL A 53 1.20 1.59 -6.26
N ALA A 54 2.18 1.54 -5.36
CA ALA A 54 2.01 0.93 -4.04
C ALA A 54 0.97 1.69 -3.19
N LEU A 55 0.98 3.03 -3.22
CA LEU A 55 -0.01 3.85 -2.54
C LEU A 55 -1.43 3.60 -3.06
N ILE A 56 -1.61 3.61 -4.38
CA ILE A 56 -2.91 3.34 -5.02
C ILE A 56 -3.40 1.95 -4.65
N ALA A 57 -2.53 0.93 -4.77
CA ALA A 57 -2.86 -0.44 -4.40
C ALA A 57 -3.26 -0.56 -2.92
N GLY A 58 -2.52 0.09 -2.02
CA GLY A 58 -2.82 0.12 -0.59
C GLY A 58 -4.20 0.75 -0.30
N VAL A 59 -4.50 1.88 -0.93
CA VAL A 59 -5.81 2.57 -0.78
C VAL A 59 -6.96 1.74 -1.35
N MET A 60 -6.77 1.15 -2.53
CA MET A 60 -7.77 0.27 -3.14
C MET A 60 -8.04 -0.94 -2.25
N LEU A 61 -6.99 -1.55 -1.69
CA LEU A 61 -7.14 -2.70 -0.80
C LEU A 61 -7.91 -2.35 0.48
N ALA A 62 -7.59 -1.21 1.11
CA ALA A 62 -8.35 -0.71 2.26
C ALA A 62 -9.82 -0.46 1.90
N ARG A 63 -10.10 0.24 0.81
CA ARG A 63 -11.48 0.55 0.41
C ARG A 63 -12.29 -0.70 0.09
N ASP A 64 -11.72 -1.58 -0.71
CA ASP A 64 -12.48 -2.64 -1.36
C ASP A 64 -12.65 -3.87 -0.48
N LYS A 65 -11.66 -4.16 0.38
CA LYS A 65 -11.62 -5.40 1.17
C LYS A 65 -11.75 -5.18 2.66
N VAL A 66 -11.49 -3.97 3.16
CA VAL A 66 -11.60 -3.64 4.59
C VAL A 66 -12.84 -2.79 4.84
N LEU A 67 -12.89 -1.56 4.33
CA LEU A 67 -13.97 -0.61 4.62
C LEU A 67 -15.33 -1.13 4.15
N ARG A 68 -15.41 -1.69 2.93
CA ARG A 68 -16.67 -2.29 2.44
C ARG A 68 -17.16 -3.48 3.26
N ARG A 69 -16.29 -4.19 3.98
CA ARG A 69 -16.68 -5.33 4.82
C ARG A 69 -16.97 -4.94 6.27
N VAL A 70 -16.37 -3.86 6.74
CA VAL A 70 -16.57 -3.36 8.12
C VAL A 70 -17.80 -2.45 8.20
N LEU A 71 -18.13 -1.72 7.13
CA LEU A 71 -19.22 -0.75 7.09
C LEU A 71 -20.51 -1.25 6.41
N ALA A 72 -20.51 -2.48 5.87
CA ALA A 72 -21.71 -3.13 5.30
C ALA A 72 -22.40 -3.98 6.36
#